data_AF-A0A920T3F4-F1
#
_entry.id   AF-A0A920T3F4-F1
#
_cell.length_a   1.000
_cell.length_b   1.000
_cell.length_c   1.000
_cell.angle_alpha   90.00
_cell.angle_beta   90.00
_cell.angle_gamma   90.00
#
_symmetry.space_group_name_H-M   'P 1'
#
loop_
_entity.id
_entity.type
_entity.pdbx_description
1 polymer ?
#
loop_
_entity_poly.entity_id
_entity_poly.type
_entity_poly.pdbx_seq_one_letter_code
_entity_poly.pdbx_strand_id
1 'polypeptide(L)' 'MIGNFAANALPLPGVLIRPNHFTDPSIDEKLMDMGINRIITPTSQFQLSGGSVHCMTNEL' A
#
# COMPACT_ATOMS: atom_id res chain seq x y z
N MET A 1 11.84 -4.58 8.87
CA MET A 1 11.27 -3.43 8.13
C MET A 1 10.08 -3.96 7.34
N ILE A 2 8.89 -3.38 7.46
CA ILE A 2 7.61 -3.98 7.00
C ILE A 2 7.49 -3.98 5.45
N GLY A 3 8.31 -3.21 4.76
CA GLY A 3 8.41 -3.14 3.30
C GLY A 3 8.88 -1.75 2.87
N ASN A 4 9.53 -1.62 1.71
CA ASN A 4 9.93 -0.32 1.18
C ASN A 4 8.67 0.47 0.78
N PHE A 5 8.20 1.36 1.67
CA PHE A 5 6.98 2.18 1.55
C PHE A 5 5.64 1.42 1.46
N ALA A 6 5.60 0.11 1.63
CA ALA A 6 4.38 -0.70 1.48
C ALA A 6 3.22 -0.29 2.41
N ALA A 7 3.52 0.31 3.57
CA ALA A 7 2.53 0.84 4.51
C ALA A 7 2.03 2.26 4.16
N ASN A 8 2.72 2.99 3.28
CA ASN A 8 2.28 4.30 2.80
C ASN A 8 1.28 4.11 1.66
N ALA A 9 0.06 3.74 2.06
CA ALA A 9 -1.00 3.19 1.24
C ALA A 9 -2.32 3.96 1.44
N LEU A 10 -3.21 3.88 0.47
CA LEU A 10 -4.58 4.38 0.55
C LEU A 10 -5.53 3.20 0.85
N PRO A 11 -6.09 3.10 2.07
CA PRO A 11 -7.18 2.17 2.37
C PRO A 11 -8.52 2.75 1.88
N LEU A 12 -9.31 1.92 1.21
CA LEU A 12 -10.71 2.19 0.86
C LEU A 12 -11.57 0.99 1.26
N PRO A 13 -12.91 1.10 1.29
CA PRO A 13 -13.77 -0.05 1.56
C PRO A 13 -13.47 -1.24 0.63
N GLY A 14 -12.94 -2.32 1.22
CA GLY A 14 -12.61 -3.56 0.51
C GLY A 14 -11.37 -3.52 -0.40
N VAL A 15 -10.58 -2.44 -0.42
CA VAL A 15 -9.36 -2.37 -1.23
C VAL A 15 -8.23 -1.59 -0.56
N LEU A 16 -7.01 -2.07 -0.73
CA LEU A 16 -5.79 -1.40 -0.30
C LEU A 16 -4.91 -1.09 -1.51
N ILE A 17 -4.67 0.19 -1.77
CA ILE A 17 -3.80 0.67 -2.87
C ILE A 17 -2.46 1.06 -2.27
N ARG A 18 -1.36 0.48 -2.74
CA ARG A 18 -0.02 0.67 -2.13
C ARG A 18 1.10 0.62 -3.18
N PRO A 19 2.29 1.17 -2.89
CA PRO A 19 3.35 1.27 -3.89
C PRO A 19 4.13 -0.02 -4.10
N ASN A 20 4.02 -0.97 -3.17
CA ASN A 20 4.82 -2.19 -3.15
C ASN A 20 4.17 -3.26 -2.27
N HIS A 21 4.63 -4.49 -2.39
CA HIS A 21 4.29 -5.59 -1.49
C HIS A 21 4.94 -5.38 -0.12
N PHE A 22 4.29 -5.93 0.93
CA PHE A 22 4.94 -6.09 2.22
C PHE A 22 6.09 -7.09 2.10
N THR A 23 7.16 -6.88 2.87
CA THR A 23 8.26 -7.85 2.93
C THR A 23 7.82 -9.17 3.58
N ASP A 24 6.86 -9.09 4.50
CA ASP A 24 6.22 -10.26 5.09
C ASP A 24 4.96 -10.61 4.27
N PRO A 25 4.98 -11.74 3.52
CA PRO A 25 3.86 -12.17 2.70
C PRO A 25 2.63 -12.58 3.52
N SER A 26 2.79 -12.92 4.81
CA SER A 26 1.65 -13.29 5.67
C SER A 26 0.68 -12.13 5.89
N ILE A 27 1.12 -10.89 5.68
CA ILE A 27 0.25 -9.71 5.73
C ILE A 27 -0.69 -9.70 4.52
N ASP A 28 -0.19 -10.06 3.34
CA ASP A 28 -0.99 -10.16 2.13
C ASP A 28 -2.03 -11.28 2.23
N GLU A 29 -1.68 -12.39 2.87
CA GLU A 29 -2.59 -13.51 3.17
C GLU A 29 -3.74 -13.05 4.08
N LYS A 30 -3.43 -12.38 5.19
CA LYS A 30 -4.45 -11.85 6.11
C LYS A 30 -5.38 -10.85 5.42
N LEU A 31 -4.84 -9.99 4.56
CA LEU A 31 -5.66 -9.04 3.79
C LEU A 31 -6.61 -9.78 2.84
N MET A 32 -6.17 -10.86 2.20
CA MET A 32 -7.05 -11.70 1.38
C MET A 32 -8.15 -12.37 2.21
N ASP A 33 -7.81 -12.92 3.37
CA ASP A 33 -8.78 -13.57 4.27
C ASP A 33 -9.85 -12.57 4.77
N MET A 34 -9.49 -11.30 4.91
CA MET A 34 -10.41 -10.20 5.23
C MET A 34 -11.26 -9.74 4.04
N GLY A 35 -11.07 -10.31 2.85
CA GLY A 35 -11.75 -9.90 1.62
C GLY A 35 -11.25 -8.56 1.06
N ILE A 36 -10.05 -8.11 1.46
CA ILE A 36 -9.46 -6.85 1.00
C ILE A 36 -8.68 -7.11 -0.29
N ASN A 37 -9.14 -6.49 -1.38
CA ASN A 37 -8.43 -6.48 -2.64
C ASN A 37 -7.13 -5.65 -2.52
N ARG A 38 -6.07 -6.04 -3.22
CA ARG A 38 -4.77 -5.36 -3.17
C ARG A 38 -4.39 -4.84 -4.54
N ILE A 39 -4.18 -3.53 -4.68
CA ILE A 39 -3.70 -2.90 -5.91
C ILE A 39 -2.28 -2.40 -5.65
N ILE A 40 -1.34 -2.86 -6.47
CA ILE A 40 0.05 -2.40 -6.44
C ILE A 40 0.25 -1.37 -7.54
N THR A 41 0.55 -0.13 -7.14
CA THR A 41 0.78 0.99 -8.06
C THR A 41 2.13 1.62 -7.72
N PRO A 42 3.22 1.25 -8.40
CA PRO A 42 4.56 1.76 -8.07
C PRO A 42 4.64 3.28 -8.09
N THR A 43 5.14 3.88 -7.00
CA THR A 43 5.33 5.34 -6.86
C THR A 43 6.81 5.71 -6.76
N SER A 44 7.69 5.00 -7.46
CA SER A 44 9.15 5.09 -7.30
C SER A 44 9.70 6.52 -7.44
N GLN A 45 9.13 7.34 -8.33
CA GLN A 45 9.52 8.74 -8.50
C GLN A 45 9.16 9.60 -7.28
N PHE A 46 8.00 9.37 -6.66
CA PHE A 46 7.59 10.09 -5.46
C PHE A 46 8.39 9.66 -4.22
N GLN A 47 8.86 8.41 -4.19
CA GLN A 47 9.70 7.90 -3.11
C GLN A 47 11.05 8.62 -3.03
N LEU A 48 11.55 9.17 -4.15
CA LEU A 48 12.76 10.02 -4.16
C LEU A 48 12.60 11.27 -3.29
N SER A 49 11.36 11.71 -3.05
CA SER A 49 11.01 12.83 -2.17
C SER A 49 10.36 12.37 -0.86
N GLY A 50 10.40 11.07 -0.55
CA GLY A 50 9.76 10.49 0.64
C GLY A 50 8.23 10.32 0.55
N GLY A 51 7.64 10.55 -0.62
CA GLY A 51 6.20 10.41 -0.88
C GLY A 51 5.79 9.04 -1.41
N SER A 52 4.51 8.71 -1.25
CA SER A 52 3.88 7.50 -1.81
C SER A 52 2.36 7.68 -1.89
N VAL A 53 1.60 6.61 -2.15
CA VAL A 53 0.15 6.60 -2.40
C VAL A 53 -0.63 7.46 -1.39
N HIS A 54 -0.43 7.26 -0.08
CA HIS A 54 -1.14 8.05 0.95
C HIS A 54 -0.87 9.55 0.83
N CYS A 55 0.37 9.93 0.48
CA CYS A 55 0.77 11.33 0.35
C CYS A 55 0.16 12.03 -0.88
N MET A 56 -0.30 11.28 -1.88
CA MET A 56 -0.90 11.81 -3.10
C MET A 56 -2.42 11.90 -3.03
N THR A 57 -3.01 11.44 -1.93
CA THR A 57 -4.45 11.31 -1.75
C THR A 57 -4.91 12.22 -0.62
N ASN A 58 -6.08 12.82 -0.80
CA ASN A 58 -6.78 13.53 0.26
C ASN A 58 -8.13 12.83 0.46
N GLU A 59 -8.19 11.97 1.46
CA GLU A 59 -9.40 11.25 1.86
C GLU A 59 -10.37 12.24 2.54
N LEU A 60 -11.65 12.24 2.14
CA LEU A 60 -12.70 13.12 2.67
C LEU A 60 -13.81 12.33 3.34
#